data_AF-A0A9P3CNH9-F1
#
_entry.id   AF-A0A9P3CNH9-F1
#
_cell.length_a   1.000
_cell.length_b   1.000
_cell.length_c   1.000
_cell.angle_alpha   90.00
_cell.angle_beta   90.00
_cell.angle_gamma   90.00
#
_symmetry.space_group_name_H-M   'P 1'
#
loop_
_entity.id
_entity.type
_entity.pdbx_description
1 polymer ?
#
loop_
_entity_poly.entity_id
_entity_poly.type
_entity_poly.pdbx_seq_one_letter_code
_entity_poly.pdbx_strand_id
1 'polypeptide(L)'
;MYFCVLESIKGEKIPRLAGRPLSHESHEDERVYSHCEGGEVDWVRAYETFLRMLSHVEPKYHLVNSSSARVALPQLEALGRIAAAEKANLPSSSVTTAAKLLFAEYPDIWPAIAEDPARWLMISENFRVTPVFKEAMLHLVGQYPRLSVRSATFTPSESNMAIIGRLATQKYYHNLAIDHEILLLTSDDVDTDSLEHALLAHYLDWVKEHLRIHGHGNSDAEHPSRFCDHKDDAQCLQPAHFYRMLHKGGDHYLHEKSVFEALGDRTGEKLNSEERYTAREFLKALKAKVSSLVEPMVRSYLQYDGKHELPNLTNVYLSDKDIPWITEGADRCDGSDSDDEMED
;
A
#
# COMPACT_ATOMS: atom_id res chain seq x y z
N MET A 1 13.64 -0.65 -20.47
CA MET A 1 14.47 0.55 -20.66
C MET A 1 13.84 1.37 -21.79
N TYR A 2 13.06 2.39 -21.47
CA TYR A 2 12.54 3.38 -22.43
C TYR A 2 12.50 4.75 -21.73
N PHE A 3 13.29 5.68 -22.26
CA PHE A 3 13.27 7.11 -21.92
C PHE A 3 12.17 7.78 -22.74
N CYS A 4 11.30 8.57 -22.10
CA CYS A 4 10.48 9.57 -22.80
C CYS A 4 10.99 10.95 -22.43
N VAL A 5 11.64 11.59 -23.40
CA VAL A 5 12.02 13.00 -23.42
C VAL A 5 10.76 13.80 -23.76
N LEU A 6 10.42 14.80 -22.94
CA LEU A 6 9.47 15.84 -23.34
C LEU A 6 10.21 17.17 -23.43
N GLU A 7 10.19 17.72 -24.64
CA GLU A 7 10.83 18.95 -25.05
C GLU A 7 10.12 20.20 -24.52
N SER A 8 10.94 21.24 -24.41
CA SER A 8 10.69 22.60 -23.97
C SER A 8 9.78 23.39 -24.93
N ILE A 9 8.84 24.17 -24.38
CA ILE A 9 8.22 25.29 -25.09
C ILE A 9 8.35 26.55 -24.24
N LYS A 10 9.17 27.48 -24.76
CA LYS A 10 9.33 28.87 -24.32
C LYS A 10 8.08 29.71 -24.62
N GLY A 11 7.80 30.69 -23.76
CA GLY A 11 6.85 31.77 -24.10
C GLY A 11 6.58 32.74 -22.96
N GLU A 12 7.52 33.66 -22.69
CA GLU A 12 7.31 34.85 -21.84
C GLU A 12 6.24 35.79 -22.43
N LYS A 13 5.36 36.36 -21.60
CA LYS A 13 4.94 37.78 -21.68
C LYS A 13 4.58 38.34 -20.30
N ILE A 14 5.30 39.38 -19.91
CA ILE A 14 5.03 40.30 -18.78
C ILE A 14 4.04 41.38 -19.23
N PRO A 15 3.17 41.90 -18.34
CA PRO A 15 2.93 43.33 -18.31
C PRO A 15 3.14 43.94 -16.91
N ARG A 16 3.81 45.10 -16.91
CA ARG A 16 4.06 45.97 -15.76
C ARG A 16 2.86 46.87 -15.45
N LEU A 17 2.62 47.03 -14.14
CA LEU A 17 2.27 48.23 -13.35
C LEU A 17 1.17 49.19 -13.83
N ALA A 18 0.17 49.38 -12.95
CA ALA A 18 -0.34 50.71 -12.61
C ALA A 18 -0.88 50.70 -11.17
N GLY A 19 -0.30 51.53 -10.30
CA GLY A 19 -0.80 51.76 -8.96
C GLY A 19 -1.83 52.88 -8.91
N ARG A 20 -2.71 52.85 -7.91
CA ARG A 20 -3.16 54.02 -7.13
C ARG A 20 -3.83 53.57 -5.82
N PRO A 21 -3.84 54.44 -4.79
CA PRO A 21 -4.10 54.08 -3.41
C PRO A 21 -5.58 54.27 -3.03
N LEU A 22 -5.98 53.73 -1.86
CA LEU A 22 -6.66 54.46 -0.77
C LEU A 22 -7.04 53.53 0.39
N SER A 23 -6.68 54.02 1.59
CA SER A 23 -7.25 53.87 2.96
C SER A 23 -8.38 52.89 3.30
N HIS A 24 -8.32 52.49 4.58
CA HIS A 24 -9.36 52.16 5.57
C HIS A 24 -9.52 50.68 5.99
N GLU A 25 -9.04 50.44 7.21
CA GLU A 25 -9.66 49.72 8.34
C GLU A 25 -10.09 48.25 8.23
N SER A 26 -9.36 47.44 8.99
CA SER A 26 -9.81 46.36 9.89
C SER A 26 -11.05 45.55 9.52
N HIS A 27 -10.81 44.28 9.16
CA HIS A 27 -11.54 43.15 9.73
C HIS A 27 -10.66 41.89 9.57
N GLU A 28 -10.03 41.47 10.67
CA GLU A 28 -9.48 40.12 10.83
C GLU A 28 -10.65 39.20 11.16
N ASP A 29 -11.00 38.31 10.24
CA ASP A 29 -11.38 36.90 10.47
C ASP A 29 -12.05 36.33 9.21
N GLU A 30 -11.88 35.02 9.00
CA GLU A 30 -12.44 34.21 7.91
C GLU A 30 -11.82 34.40 6.50
N ARG A 31 -10.58 33.93 6.33
CA ARG A 31 -10.16 33.44 5.00
C ARG A 31 -10.64 32.01 4.81
N VAL A 32 -11.77 31.92 4.11
CA VAL A 32 -12.30 30.74 3.41
C VAL A 32 -11.16 29.92 2.79
N TYR A 33 -11.08 28.64 3.19
CA TYR A 33 -10.16 27.65 2.62
C TYR A 33 -10.56 27.40 1.16
N SER A 34 -9.86 28.06 0.24
CA SER A 34 -9.93 27.77 -1.19
C SER A 34 -9.28 26.40 -1.45
N HIS A 35 -10.02 25.53 -2.12
CA HIS A 35 -9.50 24.30 -2.72
C HIS A 35 -8.25 24.61 -3.55
N CYS A 36 -7.16 23.88 -3.31
CA CYS A 36 -5.93 23.99 -4.10
C CYS A 36 -5.63 22.64 -4.76
N GLU A 37 -6.18 22.46 -5.96
CA GLU A 37 -5.44 21.74 -7.00
C GLU A 37 -4.24 22.63 -7.40
N GLY A 38 -3.02 22.14 -7.19
CA GLY A 38 -1.80 22.79 -7.70
C GLY A 38 -1.36 24.10 -7.03
N GLY A 39 -1.57 24.27 -5.71
CA GLY A 39 -1.09 25.45 -5.00
C GLY A 39 0.45 25.54 -4.93
N GLU A 40 1.00 26.67 -5.35
CA GLU A 40 2.42 27.02 -5.16
C GLU A 40 2.79 26.90 -3.67
N VAL A 41 3.91 26.24 -3.38
CA VAL A 41 4.37 26.00 -2.00
C VAL A 41 4.74 27.34 -1.35
N ASP A 42 4.04 27.71 -0.28
CA ASP A 42 4.37 28.89 0.54
C ASP A 42 5.59 28.59 1.42
N TRP A 43 6.77 28.83 0.87
CA TRP A 43 8.05 28.61 1.55
C TRP A 43 8.24 29.49 2.78
N VAL A 44 7.70 30.72 2.78
CA VAL A 44 7.80 31.62 3.93
C VAL A 44 7.08 31.01 5.12
N ARG A 45 5.85 30.54 4.88
CA ARG A 45 5.05 29.87 5.91
C ARG A 45 5.68 28.55 6.39
N ALA A 46 6.34 27.81 5.51
CA ALA A 46 7.08 26.61 5.88
C ALA A 46 8.27 26.94 6.80
N TYR A 47 9.06 27.97 6.50
CA TYR A 47 10.15 28.46 7.36
C TYR A 47 9.65 29.00 8.70
N GLU A 48 8.55 29.76 8.71
CA GLU A 48 7.96 30.23 9.96
C GLU A 48 7.50 29.06 10.84
N THR A 49 6.89 28.03 10.25
CA THR A 49 6.51 26.81 10.95
C THR A 49 7.75 26.11 11.52
N PHE A 50 8.80 25.97 10.72
CA PHE A 50 10.07 25.38 11.14
C PHE A 50 10.66 26.11 12.35
N LEU A 51 10.70 27.44 12.33
CA LEU A 51 11.21 28.25 13.44
C LEU A 51 10.33 28.13 14.69
N ARG A 52 9.00 28.03 14.54
CA ARG A 52 8.07 27.79 15.64
C ARG A 52 8.30 26.42 16.29
N MET A 53 8.51 25.38 15.48
CA MET A 53 8.86 24.05 15.97
C MET A 53 10.22 24.04 16.70
N LEU A 54 11.23 24.71 16.13
CA LEU A 54 12.53 24.87 16.78
C LEU A 54 12.42 25.57 18.13
N SER A 55 11.53 26.57 18.22
CA SER A 55 11.28 27.36 19.42
C SER A 55 10.31 26.71 20.42
N HIS A 56 9.98 25.42 20.25
CA HIS A 56 9.07 24.68 21.12
C HIS A 56 7.66 25.30 21.29
N VAL A 57 7.21 26.05 20.28
CA VAL A 57 5.85 26.59 20.27
C VAL A 57 4.86 25.44 20.17
N GLU A 58 3.73 25.53 20.88
CA GLU A 58 2.69 24.49 20.86
C GLU A 58 2.15 24.21 19.44
N PRO A 59 1.81 22.94 19.11
CA PRO A 59 1.35 22.54 17.77
C PRO A 59 0.18 23.36 17.20
N LYS A 60 -0.74 23.81 18.07
CA LYS A 60 -1.89 24.63 17.66
C LYS A 60 -1.51 25.98 17.04
N TYR A 61 -0.28 26.45 17.24
CA TYR A 61 0.25 27.67 16.62
C TYR A 61 1.19 27.38 15.45
N HIS A 62 1.41 26.12 15.08
CA HIS A 62 2.13 25.80 13.84
C HIS A 62 1.27 26.21 12.67
N LEU A 63 1.87 26.78 11.62
CA LEU A 63 1.11 27.29 10.48
C LEU A 63 0.76 26.17 9.49
N VAL A 64 0.57 24.96 9.98
CA VAL A 64 0.20 23.76 9.21
C VAL A 64 -1.26 23.41 9.51
N ASN A 65 -1.98 22.92 8.51
CA ASN A 65 -3.34 22.42 8.73
C ASN A 65 -3.28 21.19 9.65
N SER A 66 -3.79 21.28 10.89
CA SER A 66 -3.80 20.16 11.85
C SER A 66 -5.00 19.21 11.71
N SER A 67 -5.98 19.57 10.87
CA SER A 67 -7.23 18.82 10.73
C SER A 67 -7.20 17.74 9.65
N SER A 68 -6.30 17.86 8.67
CA SER A 68 -6.17 16.88 7.57
C SER A 68 -4.74 16.78 7.08
N ALA A 69 -4.20 15.57 7.15
CA ALA A 69 -2.90 15.20 6.61
C ALA A 69 -2.83 15.44 5.10
N ARG A 70 -3.93 15.20 4.38
CA ARG A 70 -4.02 15.39 2.92
C ARG A 70 -3.84 16.85 2.53
N VAL A 71 -4.52 17.75 3.25
CA VAL A 71 -4.42 19.20 3.02
C VAL A 71 -3.05 19.73 3.44
N ALA A 72 -2.50 19.21 4.54
CA ALA A 72 -1.19 19.58 5.05
C ALA A 72 -0.02 19.11 4.19
N LEU A 73 -0.23 18.10 3.31
CA LEU A 73 0.82 17.40 2.59
C LEU A 73 1.85 18.33 1.94
N PRO A 74 1.49 19.32 1.09
CA PRO A 74 2.47 20.20 0.46
C PRO A 74 3.32 21.01 1.47
N GLN A 75 2.74 21.41 2.59
CA GLN A 75 3.43 22.16 3.64
C GLN A 75 4.40 21.25 4.43
N LEU A 76 3.98 20.03 4.73
CA LEU A 76 4.79 19.02 5.40
C LEU A 76 6.01 18.61 4.56
N GLU A 77 5.86 18.54 3.24
CA GLU A 77 6.98 18.29 2.34
C GLU A 77 8.01 19.41 2.38
N ALA A 78 7.56 20.66 2.27
CA ALA A 78 8.42 21.84 2.33
C ALA A 78 9.18 21.89 3.66
N LEU A 79 8.45 21.68 4.77
CA LEU A 79 9.01 21.62 6.10
C LEU A 79 10.04 20.49 6.25
N GLY A 80 9.76 19.30 5.72
CA GLY A 80 10.69 18.17 5.73
C GLY A 80 11.98 18.47 4.97
N ARG A 81 11.88 19.14 3.81
CA ARG A 81 13.05 19.58 3.04
C ARG A 81 13.89 20.61 3.79
N ILE A 82 13.26 21.58 4.46
CA ILE A 82 13.95 22.55 5.32
C ILE A 82 14.65 21.82 6.48
N ALA A 83 13.94 20.93 7.17
CA ALA A 83 14.49 20.17 8.29
C ALA A 83 15.71 19.32 7.88
N ALA A 84 15.67 18.70 6.70
CA ALA A 84 16.80 17.95 6.16
C ALA A 84 17.97 18.86 5.78
N ALA A 85 17.72 19.99 5.10
CA ALA A 85 18.74 20.95 4.70
C ALA A 85 19.47 21.56 5.91
N GLU A 86 18.73 21.90 6.95
CA GLU A 86 19.25 22.46 8.21
C GLU A 86 19.76 21.39 9.19
N LYS A 87 19.76 20.10 8.80
CA LYS A 87 20.16 18.96 9.66
C LYS A 87 19.39 18.89 10.99
N ALA A 88 18.17 19.41 11.02
CA ALA A 88 17.26 19.41 12.16
C ALA A 88 16.32 18.17 12.14
N ASN A 89 16.70 17.10 11.45
CA ASN A 89 15.91 15.88 11.25
C ASN A 89 16.29 14.72 12.18
N LEU A 90 17.17 14.96 13.17
CA LEU A 90 17.51 13.92 14.15
C LEU A 90 16.28 13.49 14.96
N PRO A 91 16.21 12.23 15.43
CA PRO A 91 15.05 11.73 16.18
C PRO A 91 14.73 12.54 17.45
N SER A 92 15.75 13.16 18.04
CA SER A 92 15.70 13.99 19.25
C SER A 92 15.50 15.48 18.97
N SER A 93 15.44 15.92 17.71
CA SER A 93 15.24 17.34 17.40
C SER A 93 13.82 17.78 17.79
N SER A 94 13.68 19.05 18.16
CA SER A 94 12.39 19.66 18.46
C SER A 94 11.44 19.62 17.25
N VAL A 95 12.00 19.78 16.04
CA VAL A 95 11.26 19.70 14.77
C VAL A 95 10.70 18.29 14.53
N THR A 96 11.53 17.25 14.67
CA THR A 96 11.08 15.86 14.55
C THR A 96 10.05 15.51 15.60
N THR A 97 10.25 15.97 16.85
CA THR A 97 9.30 15.74 17.95
C THR A 97 7.95 16.39 17.66
N ALA A 98 7.95 17.64 17.20
CA ALA A 98 6.74 18.36 16.80
C ALA A 98 6.02 17.67 15.64
N ALA A 99 6.75 17.22 14.61
CA ALA A 99 6.18 16.49 13.49
C ALA A 99 5.52 15.16 13.93
N LYS A 100 6.17 14.41 14.84
CA LYS A 100 5.59 13.17 15.40
C LYS A 100 4.27 13.41 16.12
N LEU A 101 4.19 14.48 16.94
CA LEU A 101 2.95 14.86 17.63
C LEU A 101 1.87 15.22 16.62
N LEU A 102 2.20 16.03 15.62
CA LEU A 102 1.26 16.41 14.56
C LEU A 102 0.73 15.20 13.80
N PHE A 103 1.59 14.22 13.46
CA PHE A 103 1.15 13.00 12.78
C PHE A 103 0.25 12.12 13.65
N ALA A 104 0.45 12.11 14.97
CA ALA A 104 -0.40 11.38 15.89
C ALA A 104 -1.79 12.02 16.04
N GLU A 105 -1.92 13.33 15.78
CA GLU A 105 -3.19 14.06 15.84
C GLU A 105 -4.03 13.96 14.56
N TYR A 106 -3.43 13.61 13.42
CA TYR A 106 -4.15 13.51 12.16
C TYR A 106 -5.08 12.29 12.13
N PRO A 107 -6.41 12.48 12.02
CA PRO A 107 -7.35 11.36 11.93
C PRO A 107 -7.26 10.63 10.58
N ASP A 108 -6.77 11.30 9.53
CA ASP A 108 -6.73 10.82 8.15
C ASP A 108 -5.32 10.46 7.66
N ILE A 109 -4.34 10.34 8.56
CA ILE A 109 -2.94 10.08 8.19
C ILE A 109 -2.75 8.77 7.41
N TRP A 110 -3.34 7.66 7.85
CA TRP A 110 -3.22 6.37 7.17
C TRP A 110 -3.90 6.35 5.79
N PRO A 111 -5.15 6.83 5.64
CA PRO A 111 -5.75 7.03 4.32
C PRO A 111 -4.91 7.95 3.43
N ALA A 112 -4.33 9.03 3.96
CA ALA A 112 -3.50 9.95 3.19
C ALA A 112 -2.21 9.28 2.68
N ILE A 113 -1.59 8.41 3.49
CA ILE A 113 -0.43 7.61 3.09
C ILE A 113 -0.79 6.61 2.00
N ALA A 114 -1.94 5.93 2.10
CA ALA A 114 -2.38 4.98 1.08
C ALA A 114 -2.59 5.64 -0.30
N GLU A 115 -3.01 6.91 -0.33
CA GLU A 115 -3.25 7.67 -1.56
C GLU A 115 -1.97 8.13 -2.27
N ASP A 116 -0.95 8.54 -1.51
CA ASP A 116 0.33 9.03 -2.05
C ASP A 116 1.53 8.55 -1.22
N PRO A 117 1.82 7.24 -1.21
CA PRO A 117 2.80 6.67 -0.30
C PRO A 117 4.22 7.15 -0.59
N ALA A 118 4.53 7.54 -1.83
CA ALA A 118 5.86 8.01 -2.21
C ALA A 118 6.20 9.33 -1.50
N ARG A 119 5.30 10.33 -1.53
CA ARG A 119 5.52 11.62 -0.85
C ARG A 119 5.57 11.46 0.66
N TRP A 120 4.72 10.60 1.23
CA TRP A 120 4.77 10.30 2.66
C TRP A 120 6.03 9.55 3.08
N LEU A 121 6.61 8.72 2.21
CA LEU A 121 7.90 8.10 2.45
C LEU A 121 9.00 9.17 2.60
N MET A 122 9.05 10.16 1.69
CA MET A 122 9.99 11.30 1.78
C MET A 122 9.85 12.06 3.10
N ILE A 123 8.61 12.40 3.47
CA ILE A 123 8.31 13.12 4.70
C ILE A 123 8.79 12.31 5.90
N SER A 124 8.47 11.02 5.93
CA SER A 124 8.85 10.13 7.02
C SER A 124 10.37 9.97 7.16
N GLU A 125 11.11 10.03 6.05
CA GLU A 125 12.58 9.99 6.04
C GLU A 125 13.16 11.32 6.57
N ASN A 126 12.61 12.44 6.11
CA ASN A 126 13.02 13.77 6.55
C ASN A 126 12.70 14.06 8.03
N PHE A 127 11.71 13.40 8.62
CA PHE A 127 11.39 13.53 10.05
C PHE A 127 11.73 12.28 10.86
N ARG A 128 12.31 11.25 10.24
CA ARG A 128 12.64 9.96 10.86
C ARG A 128 11.46 9.37 11.67
N VAL A 129 10.26 9.35 11.07
CA VAL A 129 9.02 8.86 11.72
C VAL A 129 8.70 7.44 11.28
N THR A 130 9.08 6.47 12.12
CA THR A 130 8.99 5.04 11.83
C THR A 130 7.58 4.53 11.43
N PRO A 131 6.48 4.87 12.13
CA PRO A 131 5.16 4.38 11.74
C PRO A 131 4.74 4.81 10.32
N VAL A 132 4.96 6.08 9.98
CA VAL A 132 4.66 6.63 8.64
C VAL A 132 5.54 5.98 7.57
N PHE A 133 6.82 5.77 7.87
CA PHE A 133 7.76 5.08 6.98
C PHE A 133 7.32 3.65 6.69
N LYS A 134 7.00 2.86 7.74
CA LYS A 134 6.55 1.47 7.61
C LYS A 134 5.28 1.40 6.74
N GLU A 135 4.30 2.25 7.03
CA GLU A 135 3.05 2.31 6.26
C GLU A 135 3.32 2.60 4.77
N ALA A 136 4.03 3.71 4.49
CA ALA A 136 4.33 4.15 3.13
C ALA A 136 5.12 3.09 2.34
N MET A 137 6.12 2.47 2.96
CA MET A 137 6.94 1.44 2.34
C MET A 137 6.10 0.21 1.94
N LEU A 138 5.20 -0.24 2.81
CA LEU A 138 4.35 -1.40 2.53
C LEU A 138 3.36 -1.15 1.38
N HIS A 139 2.82 0.06 1.27
CA HIS A 139 2.00 0.45 0.11
C HIS A 139 2.82 0.41 -1.19
N LEU A 140 4.05 0.96 -1.19
CA LEU A 140 4.93 0.95 -2.37
C LEU A 140 5.35 -0.46 -2.78
N VAL A 141 5.70 -1.32 -1.80
CA VAL A 141 5.97 -2.75 -2.04
C VAL A 141 4.74 -3.45 -2.63
N GLY A 142 3.55 -3.08 -2.16
CA GLY A 142 2.28 -3.59 -2.66
C GLY A 142 2.03 -3.24 -4.14
N GLN A 143 2.36 -2.00 -4.53
CA GLN A 143 2.14 -1.46 -5.88
C GLN A 143 3.24 -1.82 -6.90
N TYR A 144 4.41 -2.27 -6.44
CA TYR A 144 5.54 -2.60 -7.32
C TYR A 144 5.19 -3.74 -8.32
N PRO A 145 5.61 -3.65 -9.60
CA PRO A 145 6.45 -2.61 -10.21
C PRO A 145 5.68 -1.40 -10.76
N ARG A 146 4.34 -1.41 -10.70
CA ARG A 146 3.47 -0.35 -11.23
C ARG A 146 3.20 0.70 -10.16
N LEU A 147 4.26 1.39 -9.73
CA LEU A 147 4.13 2.49 -8.78
C LEU A 147 3.20 3.56 -9.37
N SER A 148 2.21 3.99 -8.59
CA SER A 148 1.26 5.02 -9.04
C SER A 148 2.00 6.31 -9.41
N VAL A 149 1.84 6.75 -10.66
CA VAL A 149 2.50 7.95 -11.23
C VAL A 149 1.85 9.25 -10.72
N ARG A 150 0.89 9.19 -9.79
CA ARG A 150 0.33 10.41 -9.16
C ARG A 150 1.43 11.28 -8.53
N SER A 151 2.53 10.66 -8.12
CA SER A 151 3.72 11.33 -7.58
C SER A 151 4.76 11.66 -8.67
N ALA A 152 4.37 12.18 -9.83
CA ALA A 152 5.30 12.54 -10.93
C ALA A 152 6.49 13.45 -10.50
N THR A 153 6.41 14.04 -9.32
CA THR A 153 7.42 14.90 -8.69
C THR A 153 8.31 14.22 -7.66
N PHE A 154 8.08 12.96 -7.28
CA PHE A 154 8.87 12.27 -6.26
C PHE A 154 9.12 10.80 -6.60
N THR A 155 10.41 10.46 -6.69
CA THR A 155 10.90 9.08 -6.77
C THR A 155 11.57 8.75 -5.43
N PRO A 156 11.25 7.60 -4.80
CA PRO A 156 11.98 7.15 -3.61
C PRO A 156 13.50 7.11 -3.86
N SER A 157 14.30 7.35 -2.82
CA SER A 157 15.76 7.26 -2.89
C SER A 157 16.22 5.88 -3.40
N GLU A 158 17.43 5.80 -3.97
CA GLU A 158 17.96 4.53 -4.48
C GLU A 158 18.00 3.43 -3.41
N SER A 159 18.35 3.79 -2.18
CA SER A 159 18.31 2.89 -1.02
C SER A 159 16.89 2.37 -0.76
N ASN A 160 15.89 3.26 -0.71
CA ASN A 160 14.50 2.87 -0.55
C ASN A 160 13.99 2.02 -1.72
N MET A 161 14.39 2.33 -2.96
CA MET A 161 14.06 1.53 -4.13
C MET A 161 14.66 0.12 -4.06
N ALA A 162 15.87 -0.03 -3.54
CA ALA A 162 16.48 -1.34 -3.32
C ALA A 162 15.70 -2.17 -2.29
N ILE A 163 15.25 -1.54 -1.20
CA ILE A 163 14.39 -2.16 -0.18
C ILE A 163 13.05 -2.58 -0.78
N ILE A 164 12.38 -1.69 -1.52
CA ILE A 164 11.11 -1.95 -2.20
C ILE A 164 11.26 -3.15 -3.14
N GLY A 165 12.28 -3.14 -4.00
CA GLY A 165 12.52 -4.21 -4.97
C GLY A 165 12.78 -5.56 -4.31
N ARG A 166 13.61 -5.59 -3.26
CA ARG A 166 13.89 -6.81 -2.49
C ARG A 166 12.63 -7.39 -1.84
N LEU A 167 11.86 -6.54 -1.14
CA LEU A 167 10.63 -6.96 -0.45
C LEU A 167 9.52 -7.36 -1.43
N ALA A 168 9.38 -6.65 -2.55
CA ALA A 168 8.44 -7.02 -3.61
C ALA A 168 8.81 -8.35 -4.25
N THR A 169 10.10 -8.63 -4.43
CA THR A 169 10.59 -9.93 -4.92
C THR A 169 10.29 -11.05 -3.93
N GLN A 170 10.55 -10.82 -2.64
CA GLN A 170 10.20 -11.79 -1.59
C GLN A 170 8.69 -12.09 -1.59
N LYS A 171 7.85 -11.05 -1.65
CA LYS A 171 6.40 -11.18 -1.78
C LYS A 171 6.01 -12.01 -3.00
N TYR A 172 6.61 -11.71 -4.16
CA TYR A 172 6.32 -12.43 -5.40
C TYR A 172 6.59 -13.93 -5.26
N TYR A 173 7.75 -14.33 -4.75
CA TYR A 173 8.08 -15.75 -4.57
C TYR A 173 7.20 -16.43 -3.51
N HIS A 174 6.85 -15.72 -2.44
CA HIS A 174 5.94 -16.25 -1.44
C HIS A 174 4.54 -16.50 -2.01
N ASN A 175 4.02 -15.55 -2.79
CA ASN A 175 2.72 -15.70 -3.46
C ASN A 175 2.76 -16.85 -4.48
N LEU A 176 3.82 -16.95 -5.27
CA LEU A 176 4.01 -18.03 -6.25
C LEU A 176 4.06 -19.41 -5.59
N ALA A 177 4.70 -19.52 -4.41
CA ALA A 177 4.72 -20.77 -3.66
C ALA A 177 3.32 -21.20 -3.24
N ILE A 178 2.49 -20.27 -2.77
CA ILE A 178 1.10 -20.54 -2.38
C ILE A 178 0.23 -20.89 -3.59
N ASP A 179 0.40 -20.18 -4.71
CA ASP A 179 -0.28 -20.55 -5.97
C ASP A 179 0.03 -21.98 -6.37
N HIS A 180 1.29 -22.38 -6.27
CA HIS A 180 1.72 -23.75 -6.56
C HIS A 180 1.10 -24.76 -5.58
N GLU A 181 1.05 -24.47 -4.29
CA GLU A 181 0.39 -25.32 -3.30
C GLU A 181 -1.11 -25.48 -3.56
N ILE A 182 -1.80 -24.41 -3.98
CA ILE A 182 -3.22 -24.49 -4.37
C ILE A 182 -3.39 -25.39 -5.61
N LEU A 183 -2.52 -25.25 -6.61
CA LEU A 183 -2.58 -26.04 -7.84
C LEU A 183 -2.20 -27.52 -7.64
N LEU A 184 -1.44 -27.82 -6.59
CA LEU A 184 -1.07 -29.17 -6.19
C LEU A 184 -2.05 -29.82 -5.22
N LEU A 185 -3.19 -29.18 -4.92
CA LEU A 185 -4.22 -29.82 -4.10
C LEU A 185 -4.66 -31.13 -4.77
N THR A 186 -4.41 -32.22 -4.06
CA THR A 186 -4.90 -33.57 -4.38
C THR A 186 -6.09 -33.91 -3.48
N SER A 187 -6.94 -34.80 -3.95
CA SER A 187 -7.81 -35.56 -3.06
C SER A 187 -6.98 -36.76 -2.59
N ASP A 188 -6.99 -37.05 -1.29
CA ASP A 188 -5.98 -37.92 -0.67
C ASP A 188 -6.24 -39.43 -0.90
N ASP A 189 -7.26 -39.82 -1.69
CA ASP A 189 -7.67 -41.23 -1.91
C ASP A 189 -8.49 -41.48 -3.20
N VAL A 190 -7.94 -41.21 -4.40
CA VAL A 190 -8.81 -41.01 -5.58
C VAL A 190 -8.85 -42.15 -6.58
N ASP A 191 -9.98 -42.86 -6.56
CA ASP A 191 -10.62 -43.36 -7.76
C ASP A 191 -10.98 -42.16 -8.66
N THR A 192 -10.46 -42.13 -9.89
CA THR A 192 -10.65 -40.99 -10.81
C THR A 192 -12.12 -40.72 -11.16
N ASP A 193 -12.99 -41.69 -10.90
CA ASP A 193 -14.43 -41.61 -11.16
C ASP A 193 -15.23 -41.09 -9.93
N SER A 194 -14.55 -40.71 -8.84
CA SER A 194 -15.22 -40.23 -7.62
C SER A 194 -15.77 -38.80 -7.77
N LEU A 195 -16.85 -38.51 -7.04
CA LEU A 195 -17.46 -37.18 -6.99
C LEU A 195 -16.49 -36.13 -6.40
N GLU A 196 -15.66 -36.52 -5.44
CA GLU A 196 -14.62 -35.66 -4.86
C GLU A 196 -13.57 -35.28 -5.92
N HIS A 197 -13.17 -36.22 -6.78
CA HIS A 197 -12.26 -35.93 -7.89
C HIS A 197 -12.86 -34.91 -8.85
N ALA A 198 -14.10 -35.12 -9.26
CA ALA A 198 -14.79 -34.24 -10.19
C ALA A 198 -14.93 -32.82 -9.62
N LEU A 199 -15.21 -32.70 -8.32
CA LEU A 199 -15.31 -31.42 -7.61
C LEU A 199 -13.94 -30.73 -7.49
N LEU A 200 -12.91 -31.46 -7.10
CA LEU A 200 -11.55 -30.93 -7.05
C LEU A 200 -11.06 -30.46 -8.44
N ALA A 201 -11.32 -31.25 -9.48
CA ALA A 201 -11.00 -30.88 -10.86
C ALA A 201 -11.72 -29.58 -11.26
N HIS A 202 -13.02 -29.46 -10.94
CA HIS A 202 -13.77 -28.23 -11.20
C HIS A 202 -13.19 -27.02 -10.44
N TYR A 203 -12.82 -27.19 -9.17
CA TYR A 203 -12.15 -26.17 -8.38
C TYR A 203 -10.81 -25.74 -9.00
N LEU A 204 -9.97 -26.70 -9.38
CA LEU A 204 -8.65 -26.42 -9.96
C LEU A 204 -8.78 -25.72 -11.31
N ASP A 205 -9.75 -26.11 -12.14
CA ASP A 205 -10.04 -25.42 -13.40
C ASP A 205 -10.46 -23.95 -13.15
N TRP A 206 -11.31 -23.71 -12.15
CA TRP A 206 -11.71 -22.38 -11.74
C TRP A 206 -10.53 -21.52 -11.25
N VAL A 207 -9.63 -22.08 -10.42
CA VAL A 207 -8.44 -21.36 -9.94
C VAL A 207 -7.46 -21.06 -11.08
N LYS A 208 -7.17 -22.06 -11.93
CA LYS A 208 -6.24 -21.90 -13.06
C LYS A 208 -6.65 -20.75 -13.96
N GLU A 209 -7.94 -20.59 -14.21
CA GLU A 209 -8.45 -19.51 -15.04
C GLU A 209 -8.17 -18.13 -14.42
N HIS A 210 -8.39 -17.96 -13.11
CA HIS A 210 -8.10 -16.70 -12.42
C HIS A 210 -6.60 -16.38 -12.40
N LEU A 211 -5.75 -17.36 -12.07
CA LEU A 211 -4.30 -17.18 -12.07
C LEU A 211 -3.76 -16.85 -13.48
N ARG A 212 -4.32 -17.46 -14.53
CA ARG A 212 -4.00 -17.17 -15.93
C ARG A 212 -4.31 -15.70 -16.27
N ILE A 213 -5.48 -15.21 -15.87
CA ILE A 213 -5.89 -13.81 -16.06
C ILE A 213 -4.94 -12.86 -15.32
N HIS A 214 -4.59 -13.16 -14.08
CA HIS A 214 -3.68 -12.33 -13.28
C HIS A 214 -2.26 -12.27 -13.89
N GLY A 215 -1.80 -13.36 -14.52
CA GLY A 215 -0.48 -13.46 -15.15
C GLY A 215 -0.38 -12.78 -16.53
N HIS A 216 -1.44 -12.80 -17.34
CA HIS A 216 -1.43 -12.26 -18.71
C HIS A 216 -2.09 -10.88 -18.86
N GLY A 217 -2.77 -10.39 -17.83
CA GLY A 217 -3.41 -9.08 -17.82
C GLY A 217 -4.86 -9.10 -18.35
N ASN A 218 -5.58 -8.00 -18.12
CA ASN A 218 -7.03 -7.91 -18.29
C ASN A 218 -7.57 -8.09 -19.72
N SER A 219 -6.73 -8.22 -20.76
CA SER A 219 -7.20 -8.38 -22.15
C SER A 219 -8.03 -9.65 -22.36
N ASP A 220 -7.80 -10.69 -21.54
CA ASP A 220 -8.58 -11.93 -21.58
C ASP A 220 -9.76 -11.93 -20.58
N ALA A 221 -9.89 -10.89 -19.77
CA ALA A 221 -10.83 -10.82 -18.65
C ALA A 221 -12.19 -10.21 -19.01
N GLU A 222 -12.36 -9.75 -20.25
CA GLU A 222 -13.56 -9.02 -20.70
C GLU A 222 -14.79 -9.93 -20.93
N HIS A 223 -14.61 -11.26 -20.92
CA HIS A 223 -15.67 -12.19 -21.24
C HIS A 223 -15.97 -13.15 -20.08
N PRO A 224 -17.25 -13.32 -19.69
CA PRO A 224 -17.68 -14.40 -18.79
C PRO A 224 -17.08 -15.73 -19.22
N SER A 225 -16.39 -16.41 -18.30
CA SER A 225 -15.91 -17.76 -18.54
C SER A 225 -16.97 -18.79 -18.15
N ARG A 226 -16.74 -20.05 -18.49
CA ARG A 226 -17.56 -21.18 -18.00
C ARG A 226 -17.57 -21.28 -16.46
N PHE A 227 -16.59 -20.68 -15.80
CA PHE A 227 -16.32 -20.85 -14.37
C PHE A 227 -16.66 -19.61 -13.54
N CYS A 228 -16.68 -18.42 -14.15
CA CYS A 228 -17.02 -17.17 -13.47
C CYS A 228 -17.64 -16.20 -14.48
N ASP A 229 -18.77 -15.60 -14.10
CA ASP A 229 -19.49 -14.63 -14.93
C ASP A 229 -18.92 -13.21 -14.83
N HIS A 230 -18.01 -12.96 -13.88
CA HIS A 230 -17.34 -11.69 -13.60
C HIS A 230 -18.30 -10.48 -13.45
N LYS A 231 -19.61 -10.70 -13.30
CA LYS A 231 -20.62 -9.65 -13.23
C LYS A 231 -20.63 -8.95 -11.87
N ASP A 232 -21.11 -7.71 -11.89
CA ASP A 232 -21.41 -6.82 -10.76
C ASP A 232 -20.25 -6.30 -9.88
N ASP A 233 -19.00 -6.77 -10.02
CA ASP A 233 -17.87 -6.03 -9.41
C ASP A 233 -16.46 -6.33 -9.97
N ALA A 234 -16.26 -7.28 -10.91
CA ALA A 234 -14.94 -7.63 -11.47
C ALA A 234 -13.80 -7.84 -10.44
N GLN A 235 -14.13 -7.97 -9.14
CA GLN A 235 -13.16 -7.94 -8.06
C GLN A 235 -12.28 -9.19 -8.09
N CYS A 236 -12.82 -10.34 -8.49
CA CYS A 236 -12.04 -11.57 -8.69
C CYS A 236 -10.91 -11.44 -9.73
N LEU A 237 -10.97 -10.43 -10.61
CA LEU A 237 -9.91 -10.13 -11.57
C LEU A 237 -8.72 -9.39 -10.93
N GLN A 238 -8.92 -8.78 -9.76
CA GLN A 238 -7.83 -8.18 -8.99
C GLN A 238 -7.19 -9.25 -8.10
N PRO A 239 -5.86 -9.48 -8.20
CA PRO A 239 -5.20 -10.53 -7.43
C PRO A 239 -5.51 -10.43 -5.93
N ALA A 240 -5.43 -9.24 -5.33
CA ALA A 240 -5.67 -9.08 -3.90
C ALA A 240 -7.08 -9.50 -3.46
N HIS A 241 -8.10 -9.11 -4.23
CA HIS A 241 -9.49 -9.49 -3.96
C HIS A 241 -9.73 -10.97 -4.17
N PHE A 242 -9.10 -11.59 -5.18
CA PHE A 242 -9.15 -13.03 -5.39
C PHE A 242 -8.67 -13.81 -4.15
N TYR A 243 -7.48 -13.51 -3.62
CA TYR A 243 -7.00 -14.21 -2.42
C TYR A 243 -7.82 -13.89 -1.17
N ARG A 244 -8.35 -12.67 -1.03
CA ARG A 244 -9.28 -12.33 0.07
C ARG A 244 -10.58 -13.11 -0.03
N MET A 245 -11.09 -13.33 -1.24
CA MET A 245 -12.28 -14.16 -1.49
C MET A 245 -12.01 -15.62 -1.14
N LEU A 246 -10.85 -16.16 -1.55
CA LEU A 246 -10.41 -17.51 -1.15
C LEU A 246 -10.33 -17.65 0.38
N HIS A 247 -9.75 -16.66 1.06
CA HIS A 247 -9.63 -16.65 2.52
C HIS A 247 -10.98 -16.55 3.24
N LYS A 248 -11.95 -15.81 2.70
CA LYS A 248 -13.28 -15.73 3.32
C LYS A 248 -14.05 -17.06 3.21
N GLY A 249 -13.80 -17.85 2.17
CA GLY A 249 -14.49 -19.13 1.97
C GLY A 249 -16.00 -18.96 1.77
N GLY A 250 -16.76 -20.00 2.13
CA GLY A 250 -18.22 -19.98 2.11
C GLY A 250 -18.80 -19.64 0.74
N ASP A 251 -19.78 -18.74 0.72
CA ASP A 251 -20.47 -18.29 -0.49
C ASP A 251 -19.74 -17.15 -1.24
N HIS A 252 -18.52 -16.79 -0.86
CA HIS A 252 -17.79 -15.75 -1.59
C HIS A 252 -17.29 -16.19 -2.97
N TYR A 253 -17.19 -17.50 -3.21
CA TYR A 253 -16.86 -18.09 -4.51
C TYR A 253 -17.42 -19.50 -4.60
N LEU A 254 -17.61 -20.01 -5.83
CA LEU A 254 -18.09 -21.38 -6.10
C LEU A 254 -19.33 -21.72 -5.25
N HIS A 255 -20.43 -21.01 -5.50
CA HIS A 255 -21.71 -21.30 -4.84
C HIS A 255 -22.15 -22.74 -5.09
N GLU A 256 -22.75 -23.36 -4.07
CA GLU A 256 -23.17 -24.77 -4.14
C GLU A 256 -24.04 -25.07 -5.36
N LYS A 257 -24.99 -24.18 -5.66
CA LYS A 257 -25.90 -24.35 -6.81
C LYS A 257 -25.14 -24.45 -8.12
N SER A 258 -24.22 -23.52 -8.38
CA SER A 258 -23.41 -23.49 -9.61
C SER A 258 -22.47 -24.69 -9.70
N VAL A 259 -21.92 -25.12 -8.56
CA VAL A 259 -21.07 -26.31 -8.47
C VAL A 259 -21.88 -27.58 -8.80
N PHE A 260 -23.08 -27.74 -8.22
CA PHE A 260 -23.92 -28.91 -8.49
C PHE A 260 -24.39 -28.98 -9.94
N GLU A 261 -24.73 -27.84 -10.54
CA GLU A 261 -25.05 -27.76 -11.97
C GLU A 261 -23.84 -28.17 -12.82
N ALA A 262 -22.65 -27.63 -12.52
CA ALA A 262 -21.42 -27.96 -13.26
C ALA A 262 -20.99 -29.43 -13.11
N LEU A 263 -21.20 -30.03 -11.93
CA LEU A 263 -20.94 -31.44 -11.69
C LEU A 263 -21.96 -32.33 -12.40
N GLY A 264 -23.25 -31.98 -12.35
CA GLY A 264 -24.28 -32.73 -13.06
C GLY A 264 -24.12 -32.70 -14.58
N ASP A 265 -23.66 -31.58 -15.14
CA ASP A 265 -23.32 -31.47 -16.56
C ASP A 265 -22.13 -32.36 -16.95
N ARG A 266 -21.20 -32.62 -16.02
CA ARG A 266 -20.05 -33.52 -16.24
C ARG A 266 -20.44 -34.98 -16.17
N THR A 267 -21.31 -35.35 -15.23
CA THR A 267 -21.78 -36.75 -15.07
C THR A 267 -22.91 -37.11 -16.02
N GLY A 268 -23.56 -36.12 -16.65
CA GLY A 268 -24.72 -36.30 -17.52
C GLY A 268 -26.03 -36.53 -16.75
N GLU A 269 -25.98 -36.52 -15.42
CA GLU A 269 -27.12 -36.77 -14.54
C GLU A 269 -27.18 -35.72 -13.42
N LYS A 270 -28.39 -35.35 -13.01
CA LYS A 270 -28.54 -34.46 -11.85
C LYS A 270 -28.15 -35.20 -10.59
N LEU A 271 -27.25 -34.61 -9.82
CA LEU A 271 -26.86 -35.12 -8.51
C LEU A 271 -28.09 -35.37 -7.63
N ASN A 272 -28.14 -36.57 -7.04
CA ASN A 272 -29.13 -36.97 -6.05
C ASN A 272 -28.88 -36.28 -4.70
N SER A 273 -29.74 -36.51 -3.70
CA SER A 273 -29.65 -35.83 -2.40
C SER A 273 -28.39 -36.19 -1.60
N GLU A 274 -27.94 -37.43 -1.69
CA GLU A 274 -26.75 -37.93 -0.99
C GLU A 274 -25.48 -37.37 -1.62
N GLU A 275 -25.38 -37.43 -2.95
CA GLU A 275 -24.26 -36.85 -3.70
C GLU A 275 -24.12 -35.34 -3.46
N ARG A 276 -25.23 -34.59 -3.40
CA ARG A 276 -25.19 -33.16 -3.05
C ARG A 276 -24.68 -32.92 -1.63
N TYR A 277 -25.04 -33.79 -0.68
CA TYR A 277 -24.54 -33.69 0.68
C TYR A 277 -23.03 -33.95 0.73
N THR A 278 -22.55 -35.01 0.08
CA THR A 278 -21.12 -35.35 -0.01
C THR A 278 -20.33 -34.23 -0.68
N ALA A 279 -20.80 -33.73 -1.84
CA ALA A 279 -20.16 -32.62 -2.54
C ALA A 279 -20.12 -31.34 -1.69
N ARG A 280 -21.17 -31.04 -0.92
CA ARG A 280 -21.18 -29.90 0.02
C ARG A 280 -20.11 -30.03 1.08
N GLU A 281 -20.05 -31.16 1.77
CA GLU A 281 -19.08 -31.36 2.86
C GLU A 281 -17.65 -31.35 2.33
N PHE A 282 -17.39 -31.97 1.16
CA PHE A 282 -16.08 -31.90 0.51
C PHE A 282 -15.72 -30.48 0.07
N LEU A 283 -16.66 -29.74 -0.55
CA LEU A 283 -16.43 -28.35 -0.94
C LEU A 283 -16.11 -27.49 0.28
N LYS A 284 -16.82 -27.68 1.39
CA LYS A 284 -16.57 -26.98 2.65
C LYS A 284 -15.17 -27.28 3.20
N ALA A 285 -14.76 -28.55 3.22
CA ALA A 285 -13.43 -28.96 3.66
C ALA A 285 -12.32 -28.39 2.75
N LEU A 286 -12.53 -28.44 1.43
CA LEU A 286 -11.61 -27.87 0.44
C LEU A 286 -11.45 -26.37 0.62
N LYS A 287 -12.56 -25.63 0.75
CA LYS A 287 -12.53 -24.17 1.01
C LYS A 287 -11.82 -23.84 2.32
N ALA A 288 -12.01 -24.64 3.38
CA ALA A 288 -11.29 -24.45 4.64
C ALA A 288 -9.78 -24.66 4.50
N LYS A 289 -9.35 -25.71 3.78
CA LYS A 289 -7.93 -25.99 3.48
C LYS A 289 -7.31 -24.84 2.67
N VAL A 290 -7.99 -24.40 1.62
CA VAL A 290 -7.54 -23.26 0.80
C VAL A 290 -7.45 -21.98 1.61
N SER A 291 -8.47 -21.71 2.45
CA SER A 291 -8.48 -20.54 3.34
C SER A 291 -7.23 -20.48 4.22
N SER A 292 -6.81 -21.61 4.81
CA SER A 292 -5.58 -21.63 5.62
C SER A 292 -4.31 -21.44 4.80
N LEU A 293 -4.28 -21.95 3.55
CA LEU A 293 -3.14 -21.79 2.66
C LEU A 293 -2.94 -20.33 2.25
N VAL A 294 -4.02 -19.59 2.00
CA VAL A 294 -3.94 -18.18 1.56
C VAL A 294 -3.91 -17.16 2.70
N GLU A 295 -4.10 -17.59 3.96
CA GLU A 295 -4.04 -16.70 5.13
C GLU A 295 -2.78 -15.81 5.17
N PRO A 296 -1.56 -16.34 4.91
CA PRO A 296 -0.36 -15.51 4.86
C PRO A 296 -0.40 -14.42 3.78
N MET A 297 -1.12 -14.65 2.67
CA MET A 297 -1.23 -13.69 1.56
C MET A 297 -2.13 -12.51 1.88
N VAL A 298 -3.18 -12.73 2.68
CA VAL A 298 -4.16 -11.69 3.00
C VAL A 298 -3.80 -10.91 4.26
N ARG A 299 -2.86 -11.42 5.06
CA ARG A 299 -2.35 -10.74 6.24
C ARG A 299 -1.66 -9.44 5.85
N SER A 300 -2.12 -8.33 6.43
CA SER A 300 -1.54 -7.00 6.21
C SER A 300 -1.02 -6.40 7.51
N TYR A 301 0.17 -5.80 7.42
CA TYR A 301 0.85 -5.13 8.53
C TYR A 301 0.63 -3.61 8.53
N LEU A 302 -0.30 -3.13 7.69
CA LEU A 302 -0.69 -1.72 7.63
C LEU A 302 -1.52 -1.33 8.87
N GLN A 303 -1.34 -0.07 9.28
CA GLN A 303 -2.22 0.61 10.24
C GLN A 303 -3.50 1.13 9.58
N TYR A 304 -3.51 1.32 8.26
CA TYR A 304 -4.71 1.74 7.54
C TYR A 304 -5.84 0.71 7.66
N ASP A 305 -6.99 1.13 8.18
CA ASP A 305 -8.17 0.27 8.37
C ASP A 305 -8.75 -0.22 7.03
N GLY A 306 -8.68 0.60 5.97
CA GLY A 306 -9.13 0.24 4.62
C GLY A 306 -8.21 -0.75 3.88
N LYS A 307 -7.25 -1.37 4.55
CA LYS A 307 -6.28 -2.32 3.94
C LYS A 307 -6.92 -3.50 3.21
N HIS A 308 -8.14 -3.88 3.56
CA HIS A 308 -8.87 -4.98 2.92
C HIS A 308 -9.56 -4.60 1.60
N GLU A 309 -9.57 -3.31 1.27
CA GLU A 309 -10.13 -2.75 0.02
C GLU A 309 -9.05 -2.36 -0.99
N LEU A 310 -7.77 -2.43 -0.58
CA LEU A 310 -6.65 -2.10 -1.46
C LEU A 310 -6.57 -3.07 -2.65
N PRO A 311 -6.31 -2.61 -3.88
CA PRO A 311 -6.22 -3.49 -5.06
C PRO A 311 -5.00 -4.42 -5.01
N ASN A 312 -4.03 -4.13 -4.15
CA ASN A 312 -2.79 -4.87 -3.98
C ASN A 312 -2.69 -5.55 -2.61
N LEU A 313 -1.96 -6.67 -2.57
CA LEU A 313 -1.56 -7.33 -1.32
C LEU A 313 -0.35 -6.60 -0.70
N THR A 314 -0.35 -6.50 0.63
CA THR A 314 0.71 -5.89 1.45
C THR A 314 1.21 -6.87 2.52
N ASN A 315 1.34 -8.14 2.12
CA ASN A 315 1.70 -9.28 2.94
C ASN A 315 3.20 -9.43 3.18
N VAL A 316 3.87 -8.33 3.44
CA VAL A 316 5.30 -8.30 3.75
C VAL A 316 5.50 -7.63 5.08
N TYR A 317 6.44 -8.15 5.86
CA TYR A 317 6.86 -7.55 7.10
C TYR A 317 8.07 -6.64 6.85
N LEU A 318 8.00 -5.39 7.32
CA LEU A 318 9.14 -4.48 7.31
C LEU A 318 9.84 -4.52 8.68
N SER A 319 11.08 -5.00 8.70
CA SER A 319 11.87 -5.08 9.92
C SER A 319 12.53 -3.76 10.26
N ASP A 320 13.02 -3.59 11.49
CA ASP A 320 13.73 -2.37 11.89
C ASP A 320 15.10 -2.23 11.18
N LYS A 321 15.66 -3.33 10.66
CA LYS A 321 16.87 -3.32 9.83
C LYS A 321 16.65 -2.69 8.46
N ASP A 322 15.40 -2.56 8.05
CA ASP A 322 15.01 -1.95 6.78
C ASP A 322 14.76 -0.44 6.91
N ILE A 323 15.01 0.13 8.11
CA ILE A 323 14.79 1.54 8.41
C ILE A 323 16.15 2.25 8.45
N PRO A 324 16.44 3.17 7.51
CA PRO A 324 17.78 3.75 7.34
C PRO A 324 18.37 4.37 8.62
N TRP A 325 17.57 5.12 9.37
CA TRP A 325 18.04 5.83 10.56
C TRP A 325 18.12 4.96 11.82
N ILE A 326 17.61 3.73 11.79
CA ILE A 326 17.81 2.77 12.90
C ILE A 326 19.16 2.06 12.71
N THR A 327 19.48 1.69 11.48
CA THR A 327 20.76 1.04 11.15
C THR A 327 21.95 1.99 11.32
N GLU A 328 21.81 3.29 10.99
CA GLU A 328 22.86 4.30 11.19
C GLU A 328 23.29 4.48 12.67
N GLY A 329 22.39 4.18 13.62
CA GLY A 329 22.67 4.30 15.05
C GLY A 329 23.40 3.09 15.64
N ALA A 330 23.29 1.92 15.01
CA ALA A 330 23.89 0.68 15.50
C ALA A 330 25.40 0.62 15.25
N ASP A 331 25.88 1.19 14.13
CA ASP A 331 27.30 1.18 13.77
C ASP A 331 28.15 2.20 14.56
N ARG A 332 27.54 3.06 15.38
CA ARG A 332 28.25 4.08 16.18
C ARG A 332 28.58 3.67 17.61
N CYS A 333 28.14 2.49 18.06
CA CYS A 333 28.31 2.04 19.44
C CYS A 333 29.27 0.86 19.62
N ASP A 334 30.07 0.51 18.60
CA ASP A 334 31.08 -0.57 18.68
C ASP A 334 32.53 -0.05 18.64
N GLY A 335 32.71 1.24 18.93
CA GLY A 335 34.02 1.79 19.27
C GLY A 335 34.31 1.53 20.75
N SER A 336 34.59 0.28 21.12
CA SER A 336 35.21 0.03 22.42
C SER A 336 36.62 0.63 22.39
N ASP A 337 36.77 1.76 23.08
CA ASP A 337 38.04 2.30 23.50
C ASP A 337 38.85 1.19 24.19
N SER A 338 39.80 0.61 23.46
CA SER A 338 40.91 -0.12 24.06
C SER A 338 41.97 0.91 24.43
N ASP A 339 41.69 1.67 25.50
CA ASP A 339 42.68 2.48 26.19
C ASP A 339 43.60 1.54 26.99
N ASP A 340 44.88 1.55 26.60
CA ASP A 340 46.06 1.59 27.47
C ASP A 340 46.08 0.72 28.74
N GLU A 341 46.76 -0.42 28.64
CA GLU A 341 47.65 -0.88 29.72
C GLU A 341 49.10 -0.84 29.19
N MET A 342 49.75 0.31 29.39
CA MET A 342 51.21 0.44 29.43
C MET A 342 51.68 0.29 30.88
N GLU A 343 52.68 -0.59 31.06
CA GLU A 343 53.68 -0.66 32.15
C GLU A 343 53.11 -0.98 33.56
N ASP A 344 53.59 -2.01 34.27
CA ASP A 344 54.98 -2.28 34.68
C ASP A 344 55.48 -3.72 34.48
#